data_AF-A0A965UXD1-F1
#
_entry.id   AF-A0A965UXD1-F1
#
_cell.length_a   1.000
_cell.length_b   1.000
_cell.length_c   1.000
_cell.angle_alpha   90.00
_cell.angle_beta   90.00
_cell.angle_gamma   90.00
#
_symmetry.space_group_name_H-M   'P 1'
#
loop_
_entity.id
_entity.type
_entity.pdbx_description
1 polymer ?
#
loop_
_entity_poly.entity_id
_entity_poly.type
_entity_poly.pdbx_seq_one_letter_code
_entity_poly.pdbx_strand_id
1 'polypeptide(L)'
;MNTVVGYQAGASNITSAGLSLLGYQAGTAATAGNITAVGYQALFSNTTGLYNTAIGQLSLYSNTTASNNTAVGYQAGYSNTTGAGLTAVGYQALITNSTGGYNTAVGFVAGNSTTTGNNNVFLGRAAGYTNQTGGYNVFVGYYAGYTSNKANDGAGNTAIGTYAGYSLTTGDKNTFVGGNVTNGGAGYSITTGSANTIIGSYNGNQGGLDIRTSNNYIVLSDGDGNPRATWFPNGLDAD
;
A
#
# COMPACT_ATOMS: atom_id res chain seq x y z
N MET A 1 5.51 16.45 -28.83
CA MET A 1 5.28 15.40 -29.84
C MET A 1 4.32 14.38 -29.26
N ASN A 2 3.42 13.81 -30.07
CA ASN A 2 2.48 12.78 -29.65
C ASN A 2 2.75 11.49 -30.41
N THR A 3 2.57 10.35 -29.74
CA THR A 3 2.58 9.01 -30.32
C THR A 3 1.25 8.35 -29.96
N VAL A 4 0.44 8.01 -30.98
CA VAL A 4 -0.88 7.40 -30.77
C VAL A 4 -1.02 6.21 -31.72
N VAL A 5 -1.15 5.01 -31.16
CA VAL A 5 -1.19 3.74 -31.91
C VAL A 5 -2.25 2.82 -31.30
N GLY A 6 -3.23 2.41 -32.10
CA GLY A 6 -4.28 1.48 -31.69
C GLY A 6 -5.69 2.00 -31.97
N TYR A 7 -6.67 1.09 -31.98
CA TYR A 7 -8.06 1.45 -32.24
C TYR A 7 -8.63 2.29 -31.09
N GLN A 8 -9.17 3.47 -31.42
CA GLN A 8 -9.73 4.44 -30.46
C GLN A 8 -8.74 4.93 -29.38
N ALA A 9 -7.43 4.76 -29.58
CA ALA A 9 -6.45 5.37 -28.70
C ALA A 9 -6.55 6.90 -28.81
N GLY A 10 -6.67 7.58 -27.67
CA GLY A 10 -6.78 9.05 -27.61
C GLY A 10 -7.97 9.64 -28.36
N ALA A 11 -9.10 8.91 -28.49
CA ALA A 11 -10.23 9.35 -29.31
C ALA A 11 -10.79 10.74 -28.96
N SER A 12 -10.72 11.13 -27.68
CA SER A 12 -11.14 12.47 -27.22
C SER A 12 -10.00 13.51 -27.21
N ASN A 13 -8.76 13.10 -27.54
CA ASN A 13 -7.56 13.91 -27.37
C ASN A 13 -6.77 14.13 -28.67
N ILE A 14 -7.15 15.15 -29.44
CA ILE A 14 -6.43 15.54 -30.67
C ILE A 14 -5.62 16.84 -30.54
N THR A 15 -5.69 17.53 -29.40
CA THR A 15 -5.06 18.86 -29.23
C THR A 15 -3.99 18.92 -28.12
N SER A 16 -3.95 17.97 -27.19
CA SER A 16 -2.96 17.99 -26.10
C SER A 16 -1.58 17.54 -26.58
N ALA A 17 -0.52 18.11 -25.99
CA ALA A 17 0.86 17.68 -26.24
C ALA A 17 1.35 16.65 -25.21
N GLY A 18 2.32 15.83 -25.59
CA GLY A 18 3.01 14.91 -24.69
C GLY A 18 2.28 13.57 -24.49
N LEU A 19 1.53 13.13 -25.49
CA LEU A 19 0.78 11.87 -25.42
C LEU A 19 1.65 10.70 -25.90
N SER A 20 1.68 9.61 -25.13
CA SER A 20 2.22 8.30 -25.53
C SER A 20 1.17 7.22 -25.32
N LEU A 21 0.34 6.97 -26.34
CA LEU A 21 -0.83 6.09 -26.27
C LEU A 21 -0.63 4.88 -27.19
N LEU A 22 -0.61 3.68 -26.62
CA LEU A 22 -0.42 2.42 -27.35
C LEU A 22 -1.40 1.35 -26.85
N GLY A 23 -2.38 0.98 -27.68
CA GLY A 23 -3.33 -0.09 -27.36
C GLY A 23 -4.77 0.23 -27.75
N TYR A 24 -5.66 -0.75 -27.59
CA TYR A 24 -7.09 -0.57 -27.80
C TYR A 24 -7.68 0.34 -26.71
N GLN A 25 -8.30 1.46 -27.11
CA GLN A 25 -8.93 2.44 -26.23
C GLN A 25 -8.00 3.02 -25.13
N ALA A 26 -6.69 3.05 -25.36
CA ALA A 26 -5.74 3.66 -24.45
C ALA A 26 -5.98 5.19 -24.38
N GLY A 27 -6.21 5.72 -23.18
CA GLY A 27 -6.46 7.15 -22.96
C GLY A 27 -7.68 7.71 -23.71
N THR A 28 -8.73 6.90 -23.95
CA THR A 28 -9.84 7.30 -24.84
C THR A 28 -10.55 8.59 -24.41
N ALA A 29 -10.76 8.79 -23.10
CA ALA A 29 -11.43 9.96 -22.55
C ALA A 29 -10.47 11.13 -22.26
N ALA A 30 -9.16 10.96 -22.48
CA ALA A 30 -8.15 11.96 -22.14
C ALA A 30 -8.46 13.28 -22.84
N THR A 31 -8.51 14.37 -22.07
CA THR A 31 -8.50 15.74 -22.61
C THR A 31 -7.26 16.51 -22.14
N ALA A 32 -6.42 15.87 -21.31
CA ALA A 32 -5.21 16.39 -20.73
C ALA A 32 -3.94 15.87 -21.44
N GLY A 33 -2.84 16.62 -21.36
CA GLY A 33 -1.53 16.27 -21.95
C GLY A 33 -0.58 15.55 -21.00
N ASN A 34 0.62 15.23 -21.48
CA ASN A 34 1.69 14.58 -20.71
C ASN A 34 1.25 13.27 -20.04
N ILE A 35 0.65 12.36 -20.81
CA ILE A 35 0.23 11.05 -20.32
C ILE A 35 0.88 9.93 -21.13
N THR A 36 1.21 8.84 -20.44
CA THR A 36 1.66 7.59 -21.06
C THR A 36 0.62 6.52 -20.75
N ALA A 37 -0.02 5.93 -21.76
CA ALA A 37 -0.99 4.86 -21.62
C ALA A 37 -0.64 3.72 -22.57
N VAL A 38 -0.24 2.57 -22.02
CA VAL A 38 0.17 1.39 -22.80
C VAL A 38 -0.60 0.17 -22.33
N GLY A 39 -1.43 -0.39 -23.21
CA GLY A 39 -2.24 -1.58 -22.95
C GLY A 39 -3.73 -1.38 -23.25
N TYR A 40 -4.48 -2.47 -23.19
CA TYR A 40 -5.94 -2.46 -23.36
C TYR A 40 -6.57 -1.59 -22.26
N GLN A 41 -7.28 -0.53 -22.68
CA GLN A 41 -8.02 0.38 -21.81
C GLN A 41 -7.20 0.99 -20.64
N ALA A 42 -5.89 1.18 -20.83
CA ALA A 42 -5.07 1.95 -19.90
C ALA A 42 -5.51 3.43 -19.91
N LEU A 43 -5.67 4.06 -18.73
CA LEU A 43 -6.18 5.44 -18.58
C LEU A 43 -7.52 5.72 -19.30
N PHE A 44 -8.39 4.73 -19.41
CA PHE A 44 -9.63 4.82 -20.19
C PHE A 44 -10.51 6.03 -19.81
N SER A 45 -10.71 6.27 -18.52
CA SER A 45 -11.63 7.31 -18.01
C SER A 45 -10.97 8.65 -17.70
N ASN A 46 -9.65 8.80 -17.94
CA ASN A 46 -8.92 10.02 -17.57
C ASN A 46 -9.45 11.18 -18.37
N THR A 47 -9.98 12.22 -17.73
CA THR A 47 -10.43 13.44 -18.42
C THR A 47 -9.34 14.51 -18.28
N THR A 48 -9.22 15.13 -17.11
CA THR A 48 -8.35 16.29 -16.88
C THR A 48 -7.02 15.97 -16.18
N GLY A 49 -6.79 14.73 -15.75
CA GLY A 49 -5.57 14.32 -15.05
C GLY A 49 -4.31 14.39 -15.92
N LEU A 50 -3.27 15.06 -15.41
CA LEU A 50 -1.97 15.27 -16.08
C LEU A 50 -0.88 14.36 -15.49
N TYR A 51 0.19 14.12 -16.24
CA TYR A 51 1.41 13.45 -15.76
C TYR A 51 1.16 12.02 -15.24
N ASN A 52 0.22 11.32 -15.85
CA ASN A 52 -0.11 9.95 -15.51
C ASN A 52 0.63 8.97 -16.42
N THR A 53 1.25 7.95 -15.83
CA THR A 53 1.86 6.82 -16.53
C THR A 53 1.10 5.55 -16.18
N ALA A 54 0.47 4.91 -17.16
CA ALA A 54 -0.29 3.68 -17.02
C ALA A 54 0.21 2.65 -18.03
N ILE A 55 0.83 1.58 -17.55
CA ILE A 55 1.40 0.52 -18.38
C ILE A 55 0.85 -0.82 -17.90
N GLY A 56 0.04 -1.47 -18.72
CA GLY A 56 -0.64 -2.71 -18.40
C GLY A 56 -2.13 -2.62 -18.71
N GLN A 57 -2.73 -3.77 -19.00
CA GLN A 57 -4.17 -3.88 -19.23
C GLN A 57 -4.94 -3.33 -18.01
N LEU A 58 -5.86 -2.41 -18.28
CA LEU A 58 -6.74 -1.77 -17.30
C LEU A 58 -6.02 -1.01 -16.18
N SER A 59 -4.76 -0.62 -16.40
CA SER A 59 -4.04 0.25 -15.44
C SER A 59 -4.65 1.65 -15.42
N LEU A 60 -4.91 2.18 -14.22
CA LEU A 60 -5.62 3.47 -13.99
C LEU A 60 -6.92 3.64 -14.78
N TYR A 61 -7.69 2.56 -14.98
CA TYR A 61 -8.90 2.54 -15.81
C TYR A 61 -9.94 3.62 -15.41
N SER A 62 -10.20 3.77 -14.11
CA SER A 62 -11.22 4.67 -13.57
C SER A 62 -10.70 6.08 -13.22
N ASN A 63 -9.43 6.38 -13.50
CA ASN A 63 -8.83 7.68 -13.14
C ASN A 63 -9.59 8.77 -13.88
N THR A 64 -10.13 9.79 -13.22
CA THR A 64 -10.88 10.86 -13.89
C THR A 64 -10.08 12.16 -13.91
N THR A 65 -9.78 12.73 -12.74
CA THR A 65 -9.13 14.04 -12.63
C THR A 65 -7.78 14.00 -11.92
N ALA A 66 -7.39 12.86 -11.37
CA ALA A 66 -6.15 12.75 -10.61
C ALA A 66 -4.90 12.86 -11.50
N SER A 67 -3.86 13.49 -10.98
CA SER A 67 -2.60 13.74 -11.67
C SER A 67 -1.41 13.09 -10.95
N ASN A 68 -0.28 12.96 -11.63
CA ASN A 68 0.99 12.47 -11.09
C ASN A 68 0.93 11.01 -10.59
N ASN A 69 0.15 10.15 -11.26
CA ASN A 69 0.05 8.74 -10.91
C ASN A 69 0.92 7.88 -11.83
N THR A 70 1.67 6.94 -11.26
CA THR A 70 2.39 5.89 -11.98
C THR A 70 1.77 4.54 -11.64
N ALA A 71 1.26 3.82 -12.63
CA ALA A 71 0.71 2.48 -12.50
C ALA A 71 1.32 1.54 -13.55
N VAL A 72 1.96 0.48 -13.11
CA VAL A 72 2.63 -0.50 -13.97
C VAL A 72 2.24 -1.92 -13.55
N GLY A 73 1.41 -2.58 -14.34
CA GLY A 73 0.89 -3.91 -14.08
C GLY A 73 -0.57 -4.08 -14.50
N TYR A 74 -1.01 -5.33 -14.60
CA TYR A 74 -2.43 -5.65 -14.83
C TYR A 74 -3.29 -5.11 -13.68
N GLN A 75 -4.26 -4.24 -14.02
CA GLN A 75 -5.18 -3.59 -13.07
C GLN A 75 -4.50 -2.80 -11.94
N ALA A 76 -3.25 -2.36 -12.12
CA ALA A 76 -2.61 -1.47 -11.15
C ALA A 76 -3.39 -0.14 -11.06
N GLY A 77 -3.82 0.24 -9.86
CA GLY A 77 -4.61 1.45 -9.61
C GLY A 77 -5.98 1.50 -10.31
N TYR A 78 -6.58 0.34 -10.65
CA TYR A 78 -7.79 0.23 -11.48
C TYR A 78 -8.94 1.19 -11.09
N SER A 79 -9.30 1.21 -9.80
CA SER A 79 -10.45 1.99 -9.29
C SER A 79 -10.11 3.43 -8.89
N ASN A 80 -8.86 3.89 -9.09
CA ASN A 80 -8.48 5.24 -8.69
C ASN A 80 -9.32 6.26 -9.43
N THR A 81 -9.95 7.20 -8.75
CA THR A 81 -10.77 8.26 -9.37
C THR A 81 -10.07 9.62 -9.25
N THR A 82 -9.80 10.05 -8.02
CA THR A 82 -9.25 11.39 -7.70
C THR A 82 -7.95 11.36 -6.88
N GLY A 83 -7.48 10.19 -6.45
CA GLY A 83 -6.22 10.04 -5.70
C GLY A 83 -5.00 10.39 -6.55
N ALA A 84 -4.27 11.43 -6.17
CA ALA A 84 -3.08 11.93 -6.89
C ALA A 84 -1.77 11.45 -6.22
N GLY A 85 -0.68 11.43 -6.99
CA GLY A 85 0.66 11.09 -6.46
C GLY A 85 0.86 9.61 -6.13
N LEU A 86 0.14 8.70 -6.79
CA LEU A 86 0.25 7.27 -6.55
C LEU A 86 1.42 6.63 -7.31
N THR A 87 2.06 5.64 -6.69
CA THR A 87 2.95 4.69 -7.38
C THR A 87 2.43 3.28 -7.16
N ALA A 88 1.87 2.63 -8.18
CA ALA A 88 1.30 1.28 -8.12
C ALA A 88 2.03 0.36 -9.11
N VAL A 89 2.93 -0.49 -8.62
CA VAL A 89 3.73 -1.39 -9.47
C VAL A 89 3.50 -2.84 -9.07
N GLY A 90 2.87 -3.62 -9.95
CA GLY A 90 2.55 -5.03 -9.72
C GLY A 90 1.12 -5.39 -10.16
N TYR A 91 0.85 -6.69 -10.22
CA TYR A 91 -0.51 -7.20 -10.46
C TYR A 91 -1.44 -6.72 -9.34
N GLN A 92 -2.49 -5.97 -9.70
CA GLN A 92 -3.52 -5.47 -8.80
C GLN A 92 -3.00 -4.69 -7.57
N ALA A 93 -1.84 -4.03 -7.70
CA ALA A 93 -1.37 -3.08 -6.69
C ALA A 93 -2.35 -1.88 -6.63
N LEU A 94 -2.83 -1.53 -5.42
CA LEU A 94 -3.81 -0.47 -5.18
C LEU A 94 -5.10 -0.58 -6.03
N ILE A 95 -5.55 -1.79 -6.36
CA ILE A 95 -6.68 -1.98 -7.29
C ILE A 95 -7.97 -1.27 -6.83
N THR A 96 -8.28 -1.24 -5.53
CA THR A 96 -9.49 -0.60 -5.00
C THR A 96 -9.31 0.85 -4.55
N ASN A 97 -8.12 1.44 -4.70
CA ASN A 97 -7.88 2.82 -4.26
C ASN A 97 -8.86 3.73 -4.98
N SER A 98 -9.67 4.51 -4.25
CA SER A 98 -10.70 5.36 -4.85
C SER A 98 -10.26 6.82 -4.84
N THR A 99 -9.94 7.34 -3.65
CA THR A 99 -9.57 8.76 -3.44
C THR A 99 -8.30 8.95 -2.63
N GLY A 100 -7.75 7.88 -2.04
CA GLY A 100 -6.49 7.92 -1.29
C GLY A 100 -5.34 8.42 -2.16
N GLY A 101 -4.61 9.44 -1.69
CA GLY A 101 -3.47 10.03 -2.40
C GLY A 101 -2.13 9.65 -1.78
N TYR A 102 -1.05 9.85 -2.54
CA TYR A 102 0.34 9.72 -2.08
C TYR A 102 0.70 8.34 -1.52
N ASN A 103 0.07 7.27 -2.02
CA ASN A 103 0.41 5.90 -1.68
C ASN A 103 1.45 5.33 -2.65
N THR A 104 2.45 4.63 -2.14
CA THR A 104 3.40 3.81 -2.91
C THR A 104 3.14 2.35 -2.62
N ALA A 105 2.74 1.57 -3.63
CA ALA A 105 2.54 0.14 -3.56
C ALA A 105 3.35 -0.59 -4.63
N VAL A 106 4.27 -1.44 -4.22
CA VAL A 106 5.14 -2.21 -5.11
C VAL A 106 5.11 -3.67 -4.71
N GLY A 107 4.47 -4.51 -5.51
CA GLY A 107 4.33 -5.94 -5.27
C GLY A 107 3.00 -6.51 -5.76
N PHE A 108 2.93 -7.84 -5.84
CA PHE A 108 1.68 -8.56 -6.12
C PHE A 108 0.64 -8.25 -5.04
N VAL A 109 -0.49 -7.67 -5.43
CA VAL A 109 -1.62 -7.27 -4.57
C VAL A 109 -1.24 -6.37 -3.36
N ALA A 110 -0.18 -5.58 -3.47
CA ALA A 110 0.18 -4.60 -2.42
C ALA A 110 -0.90 -3.51 -2.30
N GLY A 111 -1.35 -3.21 -1.07
CA GLY A 111 -2.40 -2.21 -0.81
C GLY A 111 -3.75 -2.52 -1.47
N ASN A 112 -4.06 -3.80 -1.73
CA ASN A 112 -5.18 -4.19 -2.58
C ASN A 112 -6.53 -3.59 -2.15
N SER A 113 -6.82 -3.53 -0.85
CA SER A 113 -8.09 -3.07 -0.28
C SER A 113 -8.09 -1.58 0.12
N THR A 114 -7.04 -0.81 -0.18
CA THR A 114 -7.00 0.62 0.15
C THR A 114 -8.11 1.35 -0.61
N THR A 115 -8.87 2.20 0.07
CA THR A 115 -9.99 2.97 -0.52
C THR A 115 -9.73 4.46 -0.40
N THR A 116 -9.52 4.95 0.84
CA THR A 116 -9.32 6.38 1.15
C THR A 116 -8.03 6.65 1.92
N GLY A 117 -7.36 5.63 2.45
CA GLY A 117 -6.09 5.78 3.18
C GLY A 117 -5.02 6.46 2.33
N ASN A 118 -4.28 7.39 2.91
CA ASN A 118 -3.30 8.23 2.23
C ASN A 118 -1.91 8.16 2.87
N ASN A 119 -0.89 8.54 2.11
CA ASN A 119 0.51 8.60 2.55
C ASN A 119 1.06 7.24 3.06
N ASN A 120 0.68 6.13 2.42
CA ASN A 120 1.17 4.81 2.79
C ASN A 120 2.31 4.31 1.89
N VAL A 121 3.19 3.48 2.44
CA VAL A 121 4.21 2.73 1.70
C VAL A 121 3.96 1.24 1.89
N PHE A 122 3.68 0.51 0.82
CA PHE A 122 3.46 -0.93 0.78
C PHE A 122 4.46 -1.57 -0.18
N LEU A 123 5.47 -2.26 0.35
CA LEU A 123 6.50 -2.90 -0.46
C LEU A 123 6.57 -4.39 -0.15
N GLY A 124 6.25 -5.23 -1.15
CA GLY A 124 6.23 -6.68 -1.02
C GLY A 124 4.89 -7.30 -1.39
N ARG A 125 4.87 -8.62 -1.59
CA ARG A 125 3.64 -9.36 -1.88
C ARG A 125 2.65 -9.23 -0.72
N ALA A 126 1.46 -8.72 -1.02
CA ALA A 126 0.36 -8.50 -0.08
C ALA A 126 0.71 -7.62 1.13
N ALA A 127 1.74 -6.76 1.03
CA ALA A 127 1.98 -5.72 2.03
C ALA A 127 0.79 -4.76 2.08
N GLY A 128 0.27 -4.49 3.28
CA GLY A 128 -0.90 -3.64 3.49
C GLY A 128 -2.18 -4.08 2.77
N TYR A 129 -2.30 -5.36 2.38
CA TYR A 129 -3.40 -5.87 1.55
C TYR A 129 -4.79 -5.46 2.06
N THR A 130 -5.00 -5.48 3.38
CA THR A 130 -6.28 -5.18 4.04
C THR A 130 -6.40 -3.76 4.58
N ASN A 131 -5.41 -2.89 4.37
CA ASN A 131 -5.54 -1.49 4.80
C ASN A 131 -6.58 -0.80 3.93
N GLN A 132 -7.69 -0.34 4.51
CA GLN A 132 -8.78 0.34 3.80
C GLN A 132 -8.67 1.86 3.93
N THR A 133 -8.64 2.37 5.15
CA THR A 133 -8.68 3.80 5.46
C THR A 133 -7.47 4.31 6.24
N GLY A 134 -6.65 3.42 6.79
CA GLY A 134 -5.46 3.74 7.55
C GLY A 134 -4.45 4.54 6.72
N GLY A 135 -3.99 5.66 7.27
CA GLY A 135 -3.00 6.54 6.64
C GLY A 135 -1.64 6.49 7.31
N TYR A 136 -0.62 7.00 6.63
CA TYR A 136 0.74 7.17 7.17
C TYR A 136 1.41 5.86 7.60
N ASN A 137 1.06 4.71 7.01
CA ASN A 137 1.67 3.44 7.33
C ASN A 137 2.85 3.12 6.41
N VAL A 138 3.87 2.46 6.97
CA VAL A 138 5.01 1.91 6.23
C VAL A 138 5.04 0.39 6.44
N PHE A 139 4.57 -0.37 5.47
CA PHE A 139 4.58 -1.83 5.47
C PHE A 139 5.52 -2.37 4.40
N VAL A 140 6.60 -3.02 4.84
CA VAL A 140 7.66 -3.51 3.96
C VAL A 140 7.94 -4.98 4.29
N GLY A 141 7.62 -5.88 3.37
CA GLY A 141 7.84 -7.31 3.51
C GLY A 141 6.66 -8.12 3.00
N TYR A 142 6.88 -9.43 2.89
CA TYR A 142 5.82 -10.37 2.56
C TYR A 142 4.77 -10.37 3.68
N TYR A 143 3.52 -10.03 3.34
CA TYR A 143 2.40 -9.91 4.28
C TYR A 143 2.62 -8.93 5.47
N ALA A 144 3.50 -7.94 5.34
CA ALA A 144 3.62 -6.89 6.34
C ALA A 144 2.32 -6.07 6.44
N GLY A 145 1.80 -5.85 7.65
CA GLY A 145 0.55 -5.12 7.89
C GLY A 145 -0.70 -5.74 7.24
N TYR A 146 -0.64 -7.02 6.85
CA TYR A 146 -1.81 -7.79 6.42
C TYR A 146 -2.73 -8.05 7.62
N THR A 147 -3.99 -8.47 7.39
CA THR A 147 -4.79 -9.22 8.38
C THR A 147 -5.69 -10.24 7.70
N SER A 148 -6.10 -11.29 8.41
CA SER A 148 -7.11 -12.22 7.90
C SER A 148 -8.52 -11.63 8.03
N ASN A 149 -9.06 -11.09 6.92
CA ASN A 149 -10.45 -10.65 6.75
C ASN A 149 -10.92 -9.53 7.70
N LYS A 150 -10.02 -8.67 8.17
CA LYS A 150 -10.36 -7.44 8.89
C LYS A 150 -9.70 -6.23 8.22
N ALA A 151 -10.31 -5.07 8.34
CA ALA A 151 -9.64 -3.84 7.93
C ALA A 151 -8.44 -3.58 8.84
N ASN A 152 -7.31 -3.17 8.26
CA ASN A 152 -6.20 -2.57 9.00
C ASN A 152 -6.31 -1.05 8.86
N ASP A 153 -7.15 -0.44 9.69
CA ASP A 153 -7.41 1.00 9.68
C ASP A 153 -6.52 1.77 10.67
N GLY A 154 -5.54 1.10 11.27
CA GLY A 154 -4.53 1.75 12.10
C GLY A 154 -3.70 2.74 11.28
N ALA A 155 -3.31 3.85 11.91
CA ALA A 155 -2.56 4.92 11.29
C ALA A 155 -1.16 5.10 11.91
N GLY A 156 -0.20 5.52 11.09
CA GLY A 156 1.15 5.84 11.55
C GLY A 156 1.98 4.63 11.95
N ASN A 157 1.66 3.44 11.48
CA ASN A 157 2.38 2.21 11.84
C ASN A 157 3.56 1.96 10.90
N THR A 158 4.67 1.50 11.44
CA THR A 158 5.81 0.98 10.69
C THR A 158 5.90 -0.52 10.94
N ALA A 159 5.78 -1.35 9.90
CA ALA A 159 5.99 -2.79 9.97
C ALA A 159 6.95 -3.26 8.88
N ILE A 160 8.15 -3.69 9.27
CA ILE A 160 9.23 -4.06 8.37
C ILE A 160 9.67 -5.49 8.67
N GLY A 161 9.53 -6.37 7.69
CA GLY A 161 9.84 -7.79 7.78
C GLY A 161 8.70 -8.68 7.32
N THR A 162 9.02 -9.94 7.03
CA THR A 162 8.03 -10.95 6.70
C THR A 162 7.05 -11.15 7.87
N TYR A 163 5.76 -10.97 7.60
CA TYR A 163 4.66 -11.02 8.57
C TYR A 163 4.74 -10.03 9.75
N ALA A 164 5.53 -8.95 9.64
CA ALA A 164 5.52 -7.89 10.66
C ALA A 164 4.12 -7.23 10.72
N GLY A 165 3.54 -7.09 11.92
CA GLY A 165 2.23 -6.48 12.13
C GLY A 165 1.05 -7.20 11.46
N TYR A 166 1.14 -8.51 11.23
CA TYR A 166 0.15 -9.31 10.47
C TYR A 166 -1.27 -9.38 11.05
N SER A 167 -1.50 -9.01 12.31
CA SER A 167 -2.86 -9.04 12.90
C SER A 167 -3.40 -7.65 13.21
N LEU A 168 -2.70 -6.59 12.78
CA LEU A 168 -3.00 -5.23 13.17
C LEU A 168 -4.30 -4.74 12.52
N THR A 169 -5.32 -4.47 13.34
CA THR A 169 -6.63 -4.00 12.85
C THR A 169 -6.82 -2.50 13.05
N THR A 170 -6.54 -1.99 14.26
CA THR A 170 -6.83 -0.58 14.63
C THR A 170 -5.76 0.04 15.51
N GLY A 171 -4.65 -0.65 15.75
CA GLY A 171 -3.56 -0.10 16.56
C GLY A 171 -2.82 1.00 15.79
N ASP A 172 -2.50 2.09 16.49
CA ASP A 172 -1.86 3.27 15.90
C ASP A 172 -0.41 3.42 16.36
N LYS A 173 0.42 4.04 15.52
CA LYS A 173 1.79 4.48 15.88
C LYS A 173 2.71 3.37 16.38
N ASN A 174 2.47 2.13 15.96
CA ASN A 174 3.35 1.02 16.31
C ASN A 174 4.58 0.96 15.41
N THR A 175 5.70 0.50 15.95
CA THR A 175 6.93 0.21 15.20
C THR A 175 7.27 -1.26 15.36
N PHE A 176 7.21 -2.04 14.30
CA PHE A 176 7.50 -3.46 14.25
C PHE A 176 8.63 -3.71 13.25
N VAL A 177 9.79 -4.15 13.73
CA VAL A 177 10.96 -4.41 12.87
C VAL A 177 11.50 -5.79 13.15
N GLY A 178 11.27 -6.72 12.24
CA GLY A 178 11.67 -8.11 12.39
C GLY A 178 10.75 -9.03 11.62
N GLY A 179 11.34 -9.97 10.89
CA GLY A 179 10.61 -10.94 10.09
C GLY A 179 10.88 -12.36 10.56
N ASN A 180 9.89 -13.23 10.41
CA ASN A 180 10.03 -14.66 10.64
C ASN A 180 9.35 -15.43 9.50
N VAL A 181 9.93 -16.54 9.07
CA VAL A 181 9.39 -17.38 7.98
C VAL A 181 8.18 -18.22 8.40
N THR A 182 7.90 -18.39 9.69
CA THR A 182 6.80 -19.22 10.22
C THR A 182 5.68 -18.43 10.89
N ASN A 183 5.21 -17.34 10.28
CA ASN A 183 4.08 -16.55 10.81
C ASN A 183 4.33 -15.98 12.23
N GLY A 184 5.50 -15.38 12.44
CA GLY A 184 5.91 -14.85 13.75
C GLY A 184 6.77 -13.59 13.64
N GLY A 185 6.48 -12.72 12.67
CA GLY A 185 7.17 -11.44 12.56
C GLY A 185 6.93 -10.54 13.78
N ALA A 186 7.67 -9.43 13.85
CA ALA A 186 7.50 -8.43 14.91
C ALA A 186 6.03 -8.00 15.02
N GLY A 187 5.45 -8.10 16.22
CA GLY A 187 4.06 -7.70 16.47
C GLY A 187 3.01 -8.50 15.68
N TYR A 188 3.36 -9.71 15.19
CA TYR A 188 2.48 -10.56 14.38
C TYR A 188 1.06 -10.72 14.94
N SER A 189 0.92 -10.85 16.26
CA SER A 189 -0.34 -11.08 16.98
C SER A 189 -0.98 -9.81 17.55
N ILE A 190 -0.37 -8.64 17.39
CA ILE A 190 -0.95 -7.37 17.88
C ILE A 190 -2.13 -6.99 17.01
N THR A 191 -3.28 -6.70 17.64
CA THR A 191 -4.53 -6.36 16.95
C THR A 191 -4.89 -4.88 17.12
N THR A 192 -4.89 -4.37 18.36
CA THR A 192 -5.38 -3.01 18.66
C THR A 192 -4.41 -2.18 19.49
N GLY A 193 -3.30 -2.78 19.97
CA GLY A 193 -2.30 -2.06 20.75
C GLY A 193 -1.67 -0.90 19.99
N SER A 194 -1.34 0.19 20.68
CA SER A 194 -0.87 1.45 20.09
C SER A 194 0.44 1.93 20.72
N ALA A 195 1.23 2.67 19.94
CA ALA A 195 2.51 3.23 20.36
C ALA A 195 3.51 2.18 20.93
N ASN A 196 3.40 0.93 20.48
CA ASN A 196 4.37 -0.11 20.85
C ASN A 196 5.55 -0.11 19.88
N THR A 197 6.74 -0.40 20.39
CA THR A 197 7.95 -0.63 19.59
C THR A 197 8.43 -2.04 19.82
N ILE A 198 8.54 -2.84 18.76
CA ILE A 198 9.04 -4.22 18.80
C ILE A 198 10.14 -4.36 17.77
N ILE A 199 11.32 -4.77 18.21
CA ILE A 199 12.46 -5.07 17.34
C ILE A 199 12.90 -6.51 17.60
N GLY A 200 12.98 -7.31 16.54
CA GLY A 200 13.15 -8.76 16.58
C GLY A 200 11.87 -9.52 16.23
N SER A 201 11.89 -10.84 16.37
CA SER A 201 10.78 -11.73 16.00
C SER A 201 9.70 -11.90 17.08
N TYR A 202 9.63 -11.03 18.10
CA TYR A 202 8.60 -11.14 19.14
C TYR A 202 7.21 -10.86 18.57
N ASN A 203 6.33 -11.84 18.71
CA ASN A 203 5.02 -11.81 18.04
C ASN A 203 3.95 -11.02 18.81
N GLY A 204 4.17 -10.65 20.08
CA GLY A 204 3.19 -9.96 20.92
C GLY A 204 2.53 -10.81 22.02
N ASN A 205 2.73 -12.12 22.05
CA ASN A 205 2.21 -13.02 23.09
C ASN A 205 3.09 -14.28 23.26
N GLN A 206 4.33 -14.08 23.72
CA GLN A 206 5.35 -15.11 23.92
C GLN A 206 6.18 -14.80 25.17
N GLY A 207 6.89 -15.80 25.70
CA GLY A 207 7.78 -15.61 26.87
C GLY A 207 7.11 -15.05 28.13
N GLY A 208 5.79 -15.28 28.30
CA GLY A 208 5.02 -14.79 29.45
C GLY A 208 4.54 -13.34 29.36
N LEU A 209 4.88 -12.62 28.28
CA LEU A 209 4.42 -11.27 28.01
C LEU A 209 3.34 -11.30 26.92
N ASP A 210 2.16 -10.76 27.21
CA ASP A 210 1.06 -10.55 26.24
C ASP A 210 0.75 -9.06 26.11
N ILE A 211 0.99 -8.50 24.93
CA ILE A 211 0.78 -7.07 24.62
C ILE A 211 -0.14 -6.87 23.41
N ARG A 212 -0.92 -7.88 23.03
CA ARG A 212 -1.72 -7.86 21.79
C ARG A 212 -2.69 -6.67 21.68
N THR A 213 -3.13 -6.15 22.81
CA THR A 213 -4.02 -4.99 22.92
C THR A 213 -3.45 -3.88 23.79
N SER A 214 -2.21 -4.04 24.26
CA SER A 214 -1.56 -3.11 25.19
C SER A 214 -0.90 -1.96 24.44
N ASN A 215 -0.58 -0.87 25.16
CA ASN A 215 -0.01 0.34 24.59
C ASN A 215 1.32 0.71 25.24
N ASN A 216 2.17 1.44 24.51
CA ASN A 216 3.42 2.04 25.02
C ASN A 216 4.49 1.05 25.53
N TYR A 217 4.50 -0.18 25.00
CA TYR A 217 5.58 -1.13 25.30
C TYR A 217 6.75 -0.95 24.35
N ILE A 218 7.97 -1.16 24.85
CA ILE A 218 9.14 -1.42 23.99
C ILE A 218 9.62 -2.83 24.27
N VAL A 219 9.74 -3.64 23.23
CA VAL A 219 10.22 -5.03 23.34
C VAL A 219 11.35 -5.26 22.35
N LEU A 220 12.48 -5.75 22.85
CA LEU A 220 13.57 -6.26 22.05
C LEU A 220 13.58 -7.77 22.18
N SER A 221 13.69 -8.48 21.06
CA SER A 221 13.76 -9.94 21.01
C SER A 221 14.88 -10.37 20.07
N ASP A 222 15.34 -11.61 20.24
CA ASP A 222 16.13 -12.26 19.19
C ASP A 222 15.22 -13.09 18.25
N GLY A 223 15.83 -13.88 17.38
CA GLY A 223 15.14 -14.64 16.35
C GLY A 223 14.24 -15.78 16.85
N ASP A 224 14.26 -16.12 18.15
CA ASP A 224 13.41 -17.16 18.73
C ASP A 224 12.00 -16.68 19.10
N GLY A 225 11.77 -15.36 19.05
CA GLY A 225 10.49 -14.73 19.34
C GLY A 225 10.24 -14.43 20.82
N ASN A 226 11.15 -14.73 21.74
CA ASN A 226 11.01 -14.41 23.15
C ASN A 226 11.59 -13.03 23.49
N PRO A 227 10.95 -12.25 24.39
CA PRO A 227 11.48 -10.97 24.82
C PRO A 227 12.82 -11.15 25.53
N ARG A 228 13.77 -10.25 25.25
CA ARG A 228 15.09 -10.15 25.88
C ARG A 228 15.22 -8.89 26.72
N ALA A 229 14.54 -7.82 26.32
CA ALA A 229 14.42 -6.60 27.10
C ALA A 229 13.04 -5.99 26.86
N THR A 230 12.38 -5.58 27.94
CA THR A 230 11.04 -5.02 27.92
C THR A 230 11.01 -3.73 28.71
N TRP A 231 10.45 -2.68 28.12
CA TRP A 231 10.08 -1.46 28.82
C TRP A 231 8.57 -1.40 28.92
N PHE A 232 8.09 -1.25 30.14
CA PHE A 232 6.67 -1.15 30.43
C PHE A 232 6.21 0.31 30.27
N PRO A 233 4.89 0.54 30.17
CA PRO A 233 4.34 1.88 29.96
C PRO A 233 4.77 2.91 31.01
N ASN A 234 5.12 2.46 32.21
CA ASN A 234 5.48 3.31 33.35
C ASN A 234 7.00 3.33 33.65
N GLY A 235 7.84 2.72 32.80
CA GLY A 235 9.29 2.67 33.00
C GLY A 235 9.90 1.27 32.85
N LEU A 236 11.19 1.18 33.14
CA LEU A 236 11.93 -0.09 33.21
C LEU A 236 11.54 -0.83 34.49
N ASP A 237 11.15 -2.10 34.38
CA ASP A 237 11.46 -3.03 35.45
C ASP A 237 12.95 -3.31 35.34
N ALA A 238 13.72 -2.88 36.34
CA ALA A 238 15.03 -3.45 36.58
C ALA A 238 14.78 -4.77 37.30
N ASP A 239 15.15 -5.89 36.67
CA ASP A 239 15.36 -7.16 37.37
C ASP A 239 16.33 -6.98 38.56
#